data_AF-A0A662BDK4-F1
#
_entry.id   AF-A0A662BDK4-F1
#
_cell.length_a   1.000
_cell.length_b   1.000
_cell.length_c   1.000
_cell.angle_alpha   90.00
_cell.angle_beta   90.00
_cell.angle_gamma   90.00
#
_symmetry.space_group_name_H-M   'P 1'
#
loop_
_entity.id
_entity.type
_entity.pdbx_description
1 polymer ?
#
loop_
_entity_poly.entity_id
_entity_poly.type
_entity_poly.pdbx_seq_one_letter_code
_entity_poly.pdbx_strand_id
1 'polypeptide(L)' 'TTLVMTSAAFAGYDFLFEAYEVAKKEKYRFGTYGDAMLIL' A
#
# COMPACT_ATOMS: atom_id res chain seq x y z
N THR A 1 1.39 -1.98 11.33
CA THR A 1 -0.09 -2.04 11.43
C THR A 1 -0.69 -0.65 11.46
N THR A 2 -0.27 0.25 12.36
CA THR A 2 -0.74 1.65 12.37
C THR A 2 -0.52 2.36 11.03
N LEU A 3 0.67 2.23 10.42
CA LEU A 3 0.98 2.86 9.13
C LEU A 3 -0.01 2.48 8.01
N VAL A 4 -0.38 1.20 7.92
CA VAL A 4 -1.33 0.70 6.91
C VAL A 4 -2.74 1.23 7.18
N MET A 5 -3.14 1.34 8.46
CA MET A 5 -4.44 1.92 8.83
C MET A 5 -4.49 3.42 8.50
N THR A 6 -3.40 4.16 8.72
CA THR A 6 -3.33 5.57 8.33
C THR A 6 -3.40 5.71 6.80
N SER A 7 -2.62 4.93 6.05
CA SER A 7 -2.69 4.91 4.58
C SER A 7 -4.09 4.55 4.06
N ALA A 8 -4.79 3.62 4.70
CA ALA A 8 -6.17 3.25 4.34
C ALA A 8 -7.18 4.37 4.63
N ALA A 9 -6.96 5.16 5.68
CA ALA A 9 -7.79 6.33 5.98
C ALA A 9 -7.62 7.46 4.94
N PHE A 10 -6.44 7.58 4.32
CA PHE A 10 -6.16 8.58 3.28
C PHE A 10 -6.57 8.13 1.87
N ALA A 11 -6.27 6.89 1.48
CA ALA A 11 -6.56 6.36 0.13
C ALA A 11 -7.95 5.70 0.01
N GLY A 12 -8.60 5.38 1.14
CA GLY A 12 -9.73 4.45 1.17
C GLY A 12 -9.25 3.00 1.26
N TYR A 13 -9.98 2.19 2.03
CA TYR A 13 -9.61 0.80 2.30
C TYR A 13 -9.60 -0.06 1.04
N ASP A 14 -10.65 0.02 0.23
CA ASP A 14 -10.81 -0.80 -0.98
C ASP A 14 -9.71 -0.50 -2.02
N PHE A 15 -9.43 0.79 -2.24
CA PHE A 15 -8.39 1.23 -3.17
C PHE A 15 -6.98 0.82 -2.71
N LEU A 16 -6.68 0.97 -1.41
CA LEU A 16 -5.40 0.52 -0.86
C LEU A 16 -5.23 -1.00 -1.02
N PHE A 17 -6.30 -1.77 -0.84
CA PHE A 17 -6.24 -3.23 -0.93
C PHE A 17 -6.06 -3.72 -2.37
N GLU A 18 -6.73 -3.08 -3.33
CA GLU A 18 -6.56 -3.34 -4.75
C GLU A 18 -5.12 -3.02 -5.21
N ALA A 19 -4.59 -1.86 -4.80
CA ALA A 19 -3.20 -1.50 -5.05
C ALA A 19 -2.20 -2.47 -4.40
N TYR A 20 -2.53 -3.01 -3.23
CA TYR A 20 -1.71 -4.02 -2.56
C TYR A 20 -1.64 -5.34 -3.34
N GLU A 21 -2.76 -5.78 -3.91
CA GLU A 21 -2.81 -6.99 -4.73
C GLU A 21 -2.06 -6.81 -6.06
N VAL A 22 -2.16 -5.63 -6.68
CA VAL A 22 -1.32 -5.28 -7.84
C VAL A 22 0.17 -5.29 -7.46
N ALA A 23 0.53 -4.66 -6.34
CA ALA A 23 1.92 -4.59 -5.90
C ALA A 23 2.50 -5.97 -5.56
N LYS A 24 1.69 -6.89 -5.02
CA LYS A 24 2.07 -8.31 -4.84
C LYS A 24 2.29 -9.02 -6.16
N LYS A 25 1.41 -8.83 -7.14
CA LYS A 25 1.51 -9.46 -8.48
C LYS A 25 2.79 -9.00 -9.20
N GLU A 26 3.10 -7.72 -9.08
CA GLU A 26 4.29 -7.07 -9.66
C GLU A 26 5.57 -7.27 -8.81
N LYS A 27 5.49 -8.05 -7.72
CA LYS A 27 6.63 -8.37 -6.82
C LYS A 27 7.34 -7.16 -6.22
N TYR A 28 6.60 -6.10 -5.91
CA TYR A 28 7.14 -4.96 -5.17
C TYR A 28 7.67 -5.39 -3.81
N ARG A 29 8.75 -4.75 -3.36
CA ARG A 29 9.34 -5.01 -2.06
C ARG A 29 8.59 -4.20 -1.01
N PHE A 30 8.05 -4.88 -0.01
CA PHE A 30 7.41 -4.22 1.13
C PHE A 30 8.36 -4.16 2.32
N GLY A 31 8.27 -3.09 3.11
CA GLY A 31 9.04 -2.90 4.34
C GLY A 31 9.86 -1.61 4.33
N THR A 32 10.72 -1.45 5.34
CA THR A 32 11.46 -0.21 5.59
C THR A 32 12.46 0.15 4.49
N TYR A 33 12.88 -0.85 3.69
CA TYR A 33 13.78 -0.69 2.53
C TYR A 33 13.11 -1.16 1.23
N GLY A 34 11.78 -1.18 1.23
CA GLY A 34 10.97 -1.54 0.09
C GLY A 34 10.72 -0.37 -0.85
N ASP A 35 9.86 -0.62 -1.83
CA ASP A 35 9.36 0.40 -2.74
C ASP A 35 8.31 1.29 -2.04
N ALA A 36 8.15 2.52 -2.53
CA ALA A 36 7.24 3.50 -1.97
C ALA A 36 5.91 3.53 -2.73
N MET A 37 4.82 3.74 -1.99
CA MET A 37 3.48 3.99 -2.56
C MET A 37 3.14 5.47 -2.42
N LEU A 38 2.85 6.12 -3.54
CA LEU A 38 2.39 7.52 -3.60
C LEU A 38 0.87 7.53 -3.83
N ILE A 39 0.14 8.21 -2.94
CA ILE A 39 -1.31 8.41 -3.01
C ILE A 39 -1.54 9.91 -3.30
N LEU A 40 -2.32 10.23 -4.35
CA LEU A 40 -2.64 11.60 -4.79
C LEU A 40 -4.14 11.85 -4.75
#